data_AF-A0A256YRY5-F1
#
_entry.id   AF-A0A256YRY5-F1
#
_cell.length_a   1.000
_cell.length_b   1.000
_cell.length_c   1.000
_cell.angle_alpha   90.00
_cell.angle_beta   90.00
_cell.angle_gamma   90.00
#
_symmetry.space_group_name_H-M   'P 1'
#
loop_
_entity.id
_entity.type
_entity.pdbx_description
1 polymer ?
#
loop_
_entity_poly.entity_id
_entity_poly.type
_entity_poly.pdbx_seq_one_letter_code
_entity_poly.pdbx_strand_id
1 'polypeptide(L)'
;MRIALPSTGKDLNSIVDSRFGRALYFVFVDVEGKEIKKFEAYENPAYNAFGGAGIQASQFVANKGANVVISPSIGPNSFGLLIQVGIKIYSCPFGISIKQAVEMFLEGKLNEFKAPFGPGFGRGRGWRGGWGRGPW
;
A
#
# COMPACT_ATOMS: atom_id res chain seq x y z
N MET A 1 -9.00 -1.99 -11.78
CA MET A 1 -8.00 -2.14 -10.71
C MET A 1 -7.60 -0.75 -10.26
N ARG A 2 -7.50 -0.50 -8.95
CA ARG A 2 -7.18 0.83 -8.42
C ARG A 2 -5.76 0.87 -7.85
N ILE A 3 -4.93 1.78 -8.35
CA ILE A 3 -3.53 1.96 -7.97
C ILE A 3 -3.39 3.27 -7.19
N ALA A 4 -2.77 3.25 -6.02
CA ALA A 4 -2.46 4.45 -5.24
C ALA A 4 -0.97 4.78 -5.30
N LEU A 5 -0.65 6.04 -5.58
CA LEU A 5 0.72 6.54 -5.63
C LEU A 5 0.85 7.79 -4.74
N PRO A 6 1.87 7.87 -3.86
CA PRO A 6 2.19 9.10 -3.17
C PRO A 6 2.76 10.12 -4.17
N SER A 7 2.29 11.36 -4.12
CA SER A 7 2.76 12.41 -5.01
C SER A 7 2.96 13.74 -4.29
N THR A 8 3.88 14.52 -4.83
CA THR A 8 4.10 15.91 -4.43
C THR A 8 3.05 16.86 -5.02
N GLY A 9 2.26 16.41 -6.00
CA GLY A 9 1.21 17.20 -6.65
C GLY A 9 -0.07 16.42 -6.93
N LYS A 10 -1.02 17.06 -7.61
CA LYS A 10 -2.36 16.51 -7.91
C LYS A 10 -2.47 15.92 -9.32
N ASP A 11 -1.44 16.08 -10.14
CA ASP A 11 -1.49 15.74 -11.56
C ASP A 11 -0.77 14.43 -11.87
N LEU A 12 -1.16 13.77 -12.96
CA LEU A 12 -0.46 12.57 -13.47
C LEU A 12 1.01 12.83 -13.87
N ASN A 13 1.34 14.09 -14.18
CA ASN A 13 2.71 14.52 -14.48
C ASN A 13 3.50 14.88 -13.21
N SER A 14 2.85 14.87 -12.04
CA SER A 14 3.53 15.11 -10.77
C SER A 14 4.46 13.96 -10.44
N ILE A 15 5.51 14.29 -9.69
CA ILE A 15 6.56 13.35 -9.30
C ILE A 15 6.02 12.47 -8.17
N VAL A 16 6.41 11.20 -8.18
CA VAL A 16 6.12 10.27 -7.08
C VAL A 16 6.97 10.66 -5.86
N ASP A 17 6.32 10.89 -4.72
CA ASP A 17 7.01 11.23 -3.48
C ASP A 17 7.65 9.99 -2.86
N SER A 18 8.86 10.14 -2.32
CA SER A 18 9.55 9.06 -1.62
C SER A 18 8.98 8.75 -0.24
N ARG A 19 8.29 9.72 0.36
CA ARG A 19 7.82 9.64 1.74
C ARG A 19 6.36 9.22 1.77
N PHE A 20 6.06 7.94 1.51
CA PHE A 20 4.67 7.44 1.50
C PHE A 20 3.80 7.96 2.66
N GLY A 21 4.24 7.79 3.92
CA GLY A 21 3.42 8.18 5.08
C GLY A 21 3.19 9.69 5.24
N ARG A 22 4.09 10.53 4.72
CA ARG A 22 4.05 11.99 4.83
C ARG A 22 4.01 12.67 3.45
N ALA A 23 3.53 11.96 2.45
CA ALA A 23 3.33 12.53 1.13
C ALA A 23 2.29 13.66 1.22
N LEU A 24 2.42 14.67 0.37
CA LEU A 24 1.46 15.78 0.32
C LEU A 24 0.11 15.30 -0.22
N TYR A 25 0.15 14.49 -1.28
CA TYR A 25 -1.04 13.99 -1.96
C TYR A 25 -0.92 12.50 -2.24
N PHE A 26 -2.07 11.85 -2.39
CA PHE A 26 -2.22 10.50 -2.90
C PHE A 26 -3.03 10.55 -4.19
N VAL A 27 -2.44 10.08 -5.27
CA VAL A 27 -3.12 9.96 -6.57
C VAL A 27 -3.56 8.51 -6.74
N PHE A 28 -4.86 8.33 -6.90
CA PHE A 28 -5.49 7.06 -7.18
C PHE A 28 -5.80 6.99 -8.65
N VAL A 29 -5.29 5.97 -9.32
CA VAL A 29 -5.45 5.74 -10.74
C VAL A 29 -6.26 4.47 -10.94
N ASP A 30 -7.39 4.60 -11.61
CA ASP A 30 -8.24 3.49 -12.00
C ASP A 30 -7.81 3.00 -13.39
N VAL A 31 -7.32 1.77 -13.43
CA VAL A 31 -6.82 1.12 -14.62
C VAL A 31 -7.71 -0.06 -14.98
N GLU A 32 -8.12 -0.12 -16.24
CA GLU A 32 -8.84 -1.25 -16.83
C GLU A 32 -8.06 -1.80 -18.02
N GLY A 33 -7.76 -3.11 -17.99
CA GLY A 33 -6.95 -3.76 -19.01
C GLY A 33 -5.51 -3.23 -19.02
N LYS A 34 -5.26 -2.18 -19.80
CA LYS A 34 -3.97 -1.48 -19.95
C LYS A 34 -4.11 0.04 -20.09
N GLU A 35 -5.29 0.59 -19.83
CA GLU A 35 -5.54 2.02 -20.02
C GLU A 35 -5.98 2.69 -18.72
N ILE A 36 -5.45 3.89 -18.50
CA ILE A 36 -5.85 4.76 -17.40
C ILE A 36 -7.21 5.34 -17.74
N LYS A 37 -8.26 4.88 -17.07
CA LYS A 37 -9.62 5.41 -17.28
C LYS A 37 -9.85 6.70 -16.51
N LYS A 38 -9.41 6.73 -15.26
CA LYS A 38 -9.65 7.85 -14.35
C LYS A 38 -8.49 7.98 -13.38
N PHE A 39 -8.25 9.20 -12.94
CA PHE A 39 -7.38 9.47 -11.81
C PHE A 39 -8.04 10.46 -10.86
N GLU A 40 -7.76 10.33 -9.57
CA GLU A 40 -8.26 11.18 -8.51
C GLU A 40 -7.12 11.48 -7.54
N ALA A 41 -6.81 12.76 -7.33
CA ALA A 41 -5.85 13.18 -6.33
C ALA A 41 -6.57 13.58 -5.04
N TYR A 42 -6.08 13.06 -3.92
CA TYR A 42 -6.56 13.39 -2.59
C TYR A 42 -5.41 13.91 -1.73
N GLU A 43 -5.72 14.87 -0.87
CA GLU A 43 -4.80 15.34 0.16
C GLU A 43 -4.57 14.25 1.21
N ASN A 44 -3.32 14.10 1.65
CA ASN A 44 -3.00 13.13 2.68
C ASN A 44 -3.40 13.68 4.06
N PRO A 45 -4.41 13.11 4.74
CA PRO A 45 -4.77 13.54 6.09
C PRO A 45 -3.66 13.27 7.11
N ALA A 46 -2.75 12.31 6.80
CA ALA A 46 -1.64 11.95 7.66
C ALA A 46 -0.41 12.87 7.53
N TYR A 47 -0.45 13.85 6.62
CA TYR A 47 0.66 14.79 6.41
C TYR A 47 1.06 15.51 7.71
N ASN A 48 0.06 15.97 8.48
CA ASN A 48 0.23 16.65 9.76
C ASN A 48 0.19 15.71 10.98
N ALA A 49 0.22 14.40 10.77
CA ALA A 49 0.14 13.45 11.88
C ALA A 49 1.41 13.51 12.75
N PHE A 50 1.21 13.75 14.05
CA PHE A 50 2.29 13.86 15.04
C PHE A 50 3.05 12.53 15.21
N GLY A 51 2.36 11.40 15.02
CA GLY A 51 2.92 10.06 15.04
C GLY A 51 2.09 9.10 14.21
N GLY A 52 2.69 8.01 13.73
CA GLY A 52 1.96 6.98 12.98
C GLY A 52 1.47 7.38 11.58
N ALA A 53 2.03 8.45 10.99
CA ALA A 53 1.63 8.96 9.67
C ALA A 53 1.53 7.85 8.59
N GLY A 54 2.45 6.90 8.62
CA GLY A 54 2.43 5.75 7.72
C GLY A 54 1.22 4.82 7.89
N ILE A 55 0.74 4.61 9.12
CA ILE A 55 -0.45 3.78 9.40
C ILE A 55 -1.69 4.49 8.90
N GLN A 56 -1.84 5.78 9.24
CA GLN A 56 -3.00 6.58 8.85
C GLN A 56 -3.09 6.76 7.32
N ALA A 57 -1.96 6.99 6.65
CA ALA A 57 -1.88 7.02 5.19
C ALA A 57 -2.29 5.68 4.58
N SER A 58 -1.78 4.55 5.10
CA SER A 58 -2.16 3.22 4.64
C SER A 58 -3.66 2.93 4.87
N GLN A 59 -4.23 3.33 6.01
CA GLN A 59 -5.67 3.23 6.28
C GLN A 59 -6.49 4.06 5.30
N PHE A 60 -6.05 5.29 5.01
CA PHE A 60 -6.72 6.15 4.04
C PHE A 60 -6.75 5.52 2.65
N VAL A 61 -5.61 4.99 2.20
CA VAL A 61 -5.48 4.27 0.91
C VAL A 61 -6.36 3.01 0.88
N ALA A 62 -6.39 2.25 1.97
CA ALA A 62 -7.25 1.08 2.12
C ALA A 62 -8.75 1.45 2.07
N ASN A 63 -9.17 2.49 2.79
CA ASN A 63 -10.55 2.96 2.80
C ASN A 63 -11.01 3.46 1.43
N LYS A 64 -10.10 3.98 0.60
CA LYS A 64 -10.36 4.35 -0.79
C LYS A 64 -10.44 3.15 -1.75
N GLY A 65 -10.20 1.94 -1.27
CA GLY A 65 -10.30 0.71 -2.05
C GLY A 65 -9.14 0.50 -3.03
N ALA A 66 -7.94 1.01 -2.72
CA ALA A 66 -6.77 0.73 -3.54
C ALA A 66 -6.40 -0.75 -3.47
N ASN A 67 -6.14 -1.37 -4.62
CA ASN A 67 -5.68 -2.76 -4.72
C ASN A 67 -4.15 -2.84 -4.72
N VAL A 68 -3.50 -1.80 -5.24
CA VAL A 68 -2.06 -1.74 -5.44
C VAL A 68 -1.54 -0.39 -4.98
N VAL A 69 -0.40 -0.39 -4.30
CA VAL A 69 0.35 0.82 -3.93
C VAL A 69 1.70 0.78 -4.62
N ILE A 70 2.06 1.86 -5.31
CA ILE A 70 3.38 2.02 -5.91
C ILE A 70 4.09 3.14 -5.17
N SER A 71 5.24 2.84 -4.57
CA SER A 71 6.06 3.83 -3.85
C SER A 71 7.53 3.43 -3.94
N PRO A 72 8.46 4.38 -4.13
CA PRO A 72 9.89 4.07 -4.17
C PRO A 72 10.43 3.67 -2.79
N SER A 73 9.78 4.14 -1.72
CA SER A 73 10.11 3.75 -0.34
C SER A 73 8.84 3.62 0.49
N ILE A 74 8.79 2.57 1.31
CA ILE A 74 7.70 2.30 2.24
C ILE A 74 8.28 1.92 3.60
N GLY A 75 7.80 2.58 4.65
CA GLY A 75 8.23 2.29 6.01
C GLY A 75 7.56 1.01 6.56
N PRO A 76 8.16 0.37 7.59
CA PRO A 76 7.67 -0.88 8.16
C PRO A 76 6.22 -0.77 8.68
N ASN A 77 5.85 0.38 9.23
CA ASN A 77 4.50 0.65 9.73
C ASN A 77 3.43 0.62 8.62
N SER A 78 3.73 1.23 7.47
CA SER A 78 2.81 1.25 6.32
C SER A 78 2.74 -0.12 5.65
N PHE A 79 3.89 -0.78 5.52
CA PHE A 79 4.02 -2.09 4.91
C PHE A 79 3.15 -3.13 5.60
N GLY A 80 3.25 -3.23 6.93
CA GLY A 80 2.50 -4.20 7.73
C GLY A 80 0.99 -4.05 7.55
N LEU A 81 0.47 -2.82 7.61
CA LEU A 81 -0.97 -2.58 7.45
C LEU A 81 -1.45 -2.87 6.02
N LEU A 82 -0.72 -2.42 4.99
CA LEU A 82 -1.11 -2.63 3.60
C LEU A 82 -1.20 -4.13 3.27
N ILE A 83 -0.26 -4.94 3.78
CA ILE A 83 -0.30 -6.40 3.61
C ILE A 83 -1.46 -7.03 4.38
N GLN A 84 -1.73 -6.58 5.61
CA GLN A 84 -2.87 -7.06 6.39
C GLN A 84 -4.21 -6.84 5.69
N VAL A 85 -4.34 -5.71 4.97
CA VAL A 85 -5.53 -5.40 4.16
C VAL A 85 -5.55 -6.15 2.82
N GLY A 86 -4.44 -6.80 2.43
CA GLY A 86 -4.31 -7.52 1.16
C GLY A 86 -3.97 -6.63 -0.03
N ILE A 87 -3.41 -5.44 0.23
CA ILE A 87 -2.98 -4.49 -0.80
C ILE A 87 -1.56 -4.84 -1.23
N LYS A 88 -1.35 -4.98 -2.55
CA LYS A 88 -0.03 -5.28 -3.10
C LYS A 88 0.82 -4.02 -3.15
N ILE A 89 2.12 -4.17 -2.89
CA ILE A 89 3.04 -3.05 -2.78
C ILE A 89 4.12 -3.23 -3.83
N TYR A 90 4.40 -2.19 -4.62
CA TYR A 90 5.41 -2.21 -5.67
C TYR A 90 6.41 -1.08 -5.47
N SER A 91 7.67 -1.39 -5.71
CA SER A 91 8.77 -0.44 -5.73
C SER A 91 8.92 0.19 -7.11
N CYS A 92 9.14 1.49 -7.15
CA CYS A 92 9.47 2.23 -8.37
C CYS A 92 10.76 3.06 -8.18
N PRO A 93 11.44 3.45 -9.27
CA PRO A 93 12.56 4.37 -9.17
C PRO A 93 12.15 5.75 -8.65
N PHE A 94 13.10 6.47 -8.04
CA PHE A 94 12.89 7.84 -7.55
C PHE A 94 12.83 8.83 -8.71
N GLY A 95 11.99 9.87 -8.58
CA GLY A 95 11.96 10.99 -9.53
C GLY A 95 11.16 10.74 -10.82
N ILE A 96 10.42 9.63 -10.91
CA ILE A 96 9.50 9.38 -12.03
C ILE A 96 8.15 10.08 -11.82
N SER A 97 7.43 10.31 -12.92
CA SER A 97 6.06 10.81 -12.86
C SER A 97 5.06 9.69 -12.53
N ILE A 98 3.88 10.05 -12.02
CA ILE A 98 2.81 9.09 -11.73
C ILE A 98 2.43 8.30 -12.99
N LYS A 99 2.33 8.99 -14.14
CA LYS A 99 2.03 8.35 -15.41
C LYS A 99 3.07 7.27 -15.75
N GLN A 100 4.36 7.59 -15.64
CA GLN A 100 5.43 6.63 -15.89
C GLN A 100 5.40 5.46 -14.92
N ALA A 101 5.14 5.72 -13.63
CA ALA A 101 5.03 4.66 -12.63
C ALA A 101 3.92 3.66 -12.97
N VAL A 102 2.75 4.15 -13.42
CA VAL A 102 1.63 3.31 -13.85
C VAL A 102 1.96 2.55 -15.15
N GLU A 103 2.62 3.19 -16.12
CA GLU A 103 3.06 2.53 -17.34
C GLU A 103 4.05 1.38 -17.04
N MET A 104 5.08 1.63 -16.22
CA MET A 104 6.03 0.58 -15.81
C MET A 104 5.35 -0.57 -15.06
N PHE A 105 4.31 -0.27 -14.27
CA PHE A 105 3.50 -1.28 -13.61
C PHE A 105 2.77 -2.16 -14.62
N LEU A 106 2.14 -1.55 -15.63
CA LEU A 106 1.42 -2.24 -16.69
C LEU A 106 2.35 -3.07 -17.59
N GLU A 107 3.58 -2.63 -17.78
CA GLU A 107 4.63 -3.38 -18.46
C GLU A 107 5.21 -4.52 -17.62
N GLY A 108 4.88 -4.60 -16.33
CA GLY A 108 5.42 -5.60 -15.41
C GLY A 108 6.90 -5.40 -15.06
N LYS A 109 7.43 -4.19 -15.23
CA LYS A 109 8.83 -3.84 -14.93
C LYS A 109 9.07 -3.51 -13.44
N LEU A 110 8.01 -3.30 -12.67
CA LEU A 110 8.13 -2.97 -11.24
C LEU A 110 8.26 -4.21 -10.38
N ASN A 111 9.08 -4.11 -9.33
CA ASN A 111 9.26 -5.17 -8.35
C ASN A 111 8.20 -5.06 -7.26
N GLU A 112 7.48 -6.15 -7.01
CA GLU A 112 6.59 -6.25 -5.87
C GLU A 112 7.41 -6.39 -4.58
N PHE A 113 7.15 -5.54 -3.60
CA PHE A 113 7.63 -5.74 -2.23
C PHE A 113 6.90 -6.94 -1.63
N LYS A 114 7.50 -8.12 -1.81
CA LYS A 114 7.05 -9.35 -1.15
C LYS A 114 7.55 -9.31 0.29
N ALA A 115 6.63 -9.33 1.26
CA ALA A 115 7.03 -9.61 2.62
C ALA A 115 7.63 -11.01 2.69
N PRO A 116 8.67 -11.24 3.50
CA PRO A 116 9.18 -12.58 3.76
C PRO A 116 8.20 -13.47 4.56
N PHE A 117 7.00 -12.97 4.88
CA PHE A 117 6.01 -13.73 5.63
C PHE A 117 5.00 -14.42 4.70
N GLY A 118 5.31 -15.68 4.40
CA GLY A 118 4.33 -16.66 3.95
C GLY A 118 3.22 -16.89 5.00
N PRO A 119 2.22 -17.75 4.68
CA PRO A 119 1.01 -17.94 5.47
C PRO A 119 1.32 -18.46 6.89
N GLY A 120 1.46 -17.55 7.85
CA GLY A 120 1.70 -17.83 9.27
C GLY A 120 0.71 -17.16 10.22
N PHE A 121 -0.18 -16.31 9.73
CA PHE A 121 -1.33 -15.81 10.52
C PHE A 121 -2.47 -16.82 10.43
N GLY A 122 -2.26 -17.97 11.07
CA GLY A 122 -3.14 -19.13 10.95
C GLY A 122 -2.79 -20.28 11.88
N ARG A 123 -2.48 -20.00 13.14
CA ARG A 123 -2.59 -21.02 14.21
C ARG A 123 -3.36 -20.51 15.41
N GLY A 124 -4.53 -19.95 15.13
CA GLY A 124 -5.69 -20.23 15.95
C GLY A 124 -6.13 -21.68 15.72
N ARG A 125 -5.53 -22.64 16.43
CA ARG A 125 -6.11 -23.97 16.66
C ARG A 125 -5.65 -24.48 18.02
N GLY A 126 -6.43 -24.10 19.03
CA GLY A 126 -6.26 -24.54 20.41
C GLY A 126 -7.42 -24.14 21.33
N TRP A 127 -8.66 -24.00 20.82
CA TRP A 127 -9.86 -24.05 21.66
C TRP A 127 -10.54 -25.41 21.47
N ARG A 128 -10.35 -26.30 22.45
CA ARG A 128 -11.17 -27.46 22.86
C ARG A 128 -10.26 -28.26 23.81
N GLY A 129 -10.48 -28.30 25.12
CA GLY A 129 -11.74 -28.64 25.77
C GLY A 129 -11.63 -30.09 26.26
N GLY A 130 -11.48 -30.25 27.57
CA GLY A 130 -11.62 -31.52 28.29
C GLY A 130 -10.43 -32.47 28.19
N TRP A 131 -9.96 -32.97 29.33
CA TRP A 131 -10.02 -34.38 29.76
C TRP A 131 -9.18 -34.49 31.04
N GLY A 132 -9.84 -34.87 32.14
CA GLY A 132 -9.16 -35.15 33.41
C GLY A 132 -8.39 -36.48 33.41
N ARG A 133 -7.87 -36.80 34.61
CA ARG A 133 -7.06 -37.98 35.03
C ARG A 133 -5.56 -37.82 34.72
N GLY A 134 -4.60 -38.04 35.63
CA GLY A 134 -4.57 -38.71 36.93
C GLY A 134 -3.19 -38.47 37.63
N PRO A 135 -2.78 -39.32 38.60
CA PRO A 135 -2.12 -38.89 39.85
C PRO A 135 -0.61 -39.12 39.89
N TRP A 136 0.12 -38.34 40.70
CA TRP A 136 1.27 -38.73 41.55
C TRP A 136 1.34 -37.79 42.75
#